data_AF-A0A0G4H5B8-F1
#
_entry.id   AF-A0A0G4H5B8-F1
#
_cell.length_a   1.000
_cell.length_b   1.000
_cell.length_c   1.000
_cell.angle_alpha   90.00
_cell.angle_beta   90.00
_cell.angle_gamma   90.00
#
_symmetry.space_group_name_H-M   'P 1'
#
loop_
_entity.id
_entity.type
_entity.pdbx_description
1 polymer ?
#
loop_
_entity_poly.entity_id
_entity_poly.type
_entity_poly.pdbx_seq_one_letter_code
_entity_poly.pdbx_strand_id
1 'polypeptide(L)'
;MSDRLVGLFWGRNTFTDGRGGFYYKAQEQQMAIRPEHYGDIRLAANVTDDLRQLTAAAAGGGNGVGATLRQRKEGSSSSQQQPANRSSVGRRTGTSRYGYPYQVVEEGTGRRPKAGTLNLLKFDRIGWSDAFDGQSKAYDLLGVVRRVSGRAGWLDEALLSMKEGEVRNVTVPDEYAPYVELRLISIE
;
A
#
# COMPACT_ATOMS: atom_id res chain seq x y z
N MET A 1 -28.72 11.63 15.08
CA MET A 1 -27.43 10.92 15.06
C MET A 1 -27.08 10.74 13.59
N SER A 2 -25.93 11.25 13.15
CA SER A 2 -25.57 11.24 11.73
C SER A 2 -24.80 9.95 11.42
N ASP A 3 -25.38 9.08 10.59
CA ASP A 3 -24.71 7.88 10.08
C ASP A 3 -23.41 8.29 9.36
N ARG A 4 -22.25 8.03 9.97
CA ARG A 4 -20.95 8.34 9.34
C ARG A 4 -20.49 7.16 8.51
N LEU A 5 -20.29 7.37 7.21
CA LEU A 5 -19.69 6.40 6.29
C LEU A 5 -18.23 6.15 6.70
N VAL A 6 -17.87 4.89 6.95
CA VAL A 6 -16.52 4.50 7.38
C VAL A 6 -15.74 3.71 6.33
N GLY A 7 -16.43 2.98 5.45
CA GLY A 7 -15.77 2.12 4.47
C GLY A 7 -16.72 1.18 3.75
N LEU A 8 -16.17 0.07 3.28
CA LEU A 8 -16.88 -0.99 2.56
C LEU A 8 -16.71 -2.35 3.24
N PHE A 9 -17.82 -3.05 3.46
CA PHE A 9 -17.86 -4.44 3.91
C PHE A 9 -18.55 -5.27 2.82
N TRP A 10 -17.82 -6.23 2.23
CA TRP A 10 -18.27 -7.02 1.07
C TRP A 10 -18.87 -6.18 -0.07
N GLY A 11 -18.23 -5.04 -0.36
CA GLY A 11 -18.67 -4.11 -1.42
C GLY A 11 -19.88 -3.24 -1.05
N ARG A 12 -20.34 -3.25 0.19
CA ARG A 12 -21.45 -2.41 0.68
C ARG A 12 -20.94 -1.33 1.61
N ASN A 13 -21.57 -0.15 1.54
CA ASN A 13 -21.28 0.96 2.45
C ASN A 13 -21.49 0.55 3.91
N THR A 14 -20.45 0.78 4.72
CA THR A 14 -20.42 0.51 6.15
C THR A 14 -20.46 1.82 6.91
N PHE A 15 -21.20 1.83 8.01
CA PHE A 15 -21.43 2.98 8.87
C PHE A 15 -21.12 2.63 10.33
N THR A 16 -20.81 3.63 11.15
CA THR A 16 -20.72 3.45 12.62
C THR A 16 -22.08 3.70 13.28
N ASP A 17 -22.40 2.90 14.31
CA ASP A 17 -23.65 3.04 15.09
C ASP A 17 -23.57 4.07 16.22
N GLY A 18 -22.42 4.74 16.40
CA GLY A 18 -22.18 5.70 17.48
C GLY A 18 -21.96 5.08 18.87
N ARG A 19 -21.96 3.74 18.98
CA ARG A 19 -21.71 2.97 20.21
C ARG A 19 -20.45 2.10 20.12
N GLY A 20 -19.63 2.33 19.08
CA GLY A 20 -18.42 1.55 18.81
C GLY A 20 -18.63 0.34 17.91
N GLY A 21 -19.85 0.14 17.38
CA GLY A 21 -20.17 -0.89 16.42
C GLY A 21 -20.21 -0.39 14.97
N PHE A 22 -20.29 -1.34 14.05
CA PHE A 22 -20.45 -1.10 12.62
C PHE A 22 -21.66 -1.84 12.06
N TYR A 23 -22.28 -1.27 11.04
CA TYR A 23 -23.38 -1.91 10.31
C TYR A 23 -23.34 -1.56 8.82
N TYR A 24 -24.01 -2.37 8.01
CA TYR A 24 -24.32 -2.06 6.61
C TYR A 24 -25.83 -2.13 6.38
N LYS A 25 -26.31 -1.49 5.31
CA LYS A 25 -27.73 -1.55 4.91
C LYS A 25 -27.90 -2.60 3.81
N ALA A 26 -28.85 -3.53 3.97
CA ALA A 26 -29.23 -4.51 2.96
C ALA A 26 -30.74 -4.69 2.95
N GLN A 27 -31.37 -4.57 1.77
CA GLN A 27 -32.84 -4.64 1.64
C GLN A 27 -33.56 -3.70 2.61
N GLU A 28 -33.06 -2.46 2.74
CA GLU A 28 -33.56 -1.44 3.68
C GLU A 28 -33.44 -1.79 5.17
N GLN A 29 -32.92 -2.97 5.52
CA GLN A 29 -32.63 -3.38 6.88
C GLN A 29 -31.19 -3.04 7.27
N GLN A 30 -31.00 -2.61 8.51
CA GLN A 30 -29.68 -2.44 9.10
C GLN A 30 -29.18 -3.76 9.67
N MET A 31 -28.03 -4.22 9.20
CA MET A 31 -27.39 -5.45 9.62
C MET A 31 -26.12 -5.11 10.39
N ALA A 32 -26.10 -5.44 11.69
CA ALA A 32 -24.91 -5.27 12.50
C ALA A 32 -23.79 -6.20 11.99
N ILE A 33 -22.59 -5.64 11.83
CA ILE A 33 -21.39 -6.41 11.55
C ILE A 33 -20.89 -6.94 12.88
N ARG A 34 -20.62 -8.24 12.95
CA ARG A 34 -20.09 -8.84 14.17
C ARG A 34 -18.62 -8.45 14.36
N PRO A 35 -18.15 -8.29 15.61
CA PRO A 35 -16.77 -7.86 15.89
C PRO A 35 -15.70 -8.70 15.20
N GLU A 36 -15.90 -10.02 15.06
CA GLU A 36 -14.99 -10.94 14.38
C GLU A 36 -14.78 -10.61 12.88
N HIS A 37 -15.65 -9.80 12.28
CA HIS A 37 -15.59 -9.39 10.87
C HIS A 37 -15.11 -7.95 10.67
N TYR A 38 -14.66 -7.25 11.71
CA TYR A 38 -14.21 -5.85 11.57
C TYR A 38 -12.96 -5.72 10.71
N GLY A 39 -12.09 -6.73 10.70
CA GLY A 39 -10.90 -6.78 9.83
C GLY A 39 -11.21 -6.83 8.33
N ASP A 40 -12.44 -7.21 7.96
CA ASP A 40 -12.88 -7.29 6.56
C ASP A 40 -13.41 -5.94 6.04
N ILE A 41 -13.58 -4.93 6.91
CA ILE A 41 -14.04 -3.59 6.54
C ILE A 41 -12.89 -2.83 5.86
N ARG A 42 -13.05 -2.54 4.56
CA ARG A 42 -12.13 -1.70 3.80
C ARG A 42 -12.45 -0.24 4.06
N LEU A 43 -11.70 0.38 4.97
CA LEU A 43 -11.88 1.80 5.32
C LEU A 43 -11.67 2.70 4.10
N ALA A 44 -12.47 3.74 3.98
CA ALA A 44 -12.23 4.77 2.97
C ALA A 44 -10.96 5.56 3.35
N ALA A 45 -10.10 5.88 2.36
CA ALA A 45 -8.79 6.51 2.58
C ALA A 45 -8.83 7.80 3.43
N ASN A 46 -9.97 8.48 3.48
CA ASN A 46 -10.18 9.72 4.25
C ASN A 46 -10.73 9.50 5.68
N VAL A 47 -10.87 8.25 6.16
CA VAL A 47 -11.43 7.92 7.50
C VAL A 47 -10.33 7.45 8.47
N THR A 48 -9.13 7.19 7.96
CA THR A 48 -8.00 6.60 8.71
C THR A 48 -7.54 7.46 9.89
N ASP A 49 -7.69 8.78 9.82
CA ASP A 49 -7.31 9.70 10.90
C ASP A 49 -8.24 9.66 12.12
N ASP A 50 -9.53 9.41 11.93
CA ASP A 50 -10.52 9.44 13.03
C ASP A 50 -10.69 8.08 13.72
N LEU A 51 -10.38 6.96 13.06
CA LEU A 51 -10.50 5.65 13.69
C LEU A 51 -9.42 5.41 14.77
N ARG A 52 -8.22 5.97 14.60
CA ARG A 52 -7.14 5.89 15.61
C ARG A 52 -7.52 6.55 16.94
N GLN A 53 -8.40 7.56 16.92
CA GLN A 53 -8.91 8.19 18.14
C GLN A 53 -9.95 7.31 18.86
N LEU A 54 -10.70 6.48 18.14
CA LEU A 54 -11.72 5.59 18.73
C LEU A 54 -11.11 4.31 19.33
N THR A 55 -10.01 3.79 18.77
CA THR A 55 -9.36 2.58 19.30
C THR A 55 -8.56 2.86 20.58
N ALA A 56 -8.02 4.07 20.76
CA ALA A 56 -7.26 4.44 21.96
C ALA A 56 -8.13 4.52 23.23
N ALA A 57 -9.44 4.73 23.10
CA ALA A 57 -10.36 4.80 24.23
C ALA A 57 -10.78 3.42 24.77
N ALA A 58 -10.55 2.32 24.03
CA ALA A 58 -11.07 0.99 24.38
C ALA A 58 -10.03 0.03 24.99
N ALA A 59 -8.73 0.37 24.98
CA ALA A 59 -7.65 -0.55 25.36
C ALA A 59 -7.26 -0.54 26.86
N GLY A 60 -8.11 0.01 27.73
CA GLY A 60 -7.87 0.06 29.17
C GLY A 60 -8.41 -1.16 29.92
N GLY A 61 -7.72 -2.31 29.87
CA GLY A 61 -7.89 -3.36 30.89
C GLY A 61 -7.77 -4.80 30.39
N GLY A 62 -6.79 -5.54 30.93
CA GLY A 62 -6.81 -7.00 30.91
C GLY A 62 -5.44 -7.67 30.94
N ASN A 63 -4.96 -7.97 32.15
CA ASN A 63 -3.83 -8.88 32.42
C ASN A 63 -4.09 -10.29 31.86
N GLY A 64 -3.07 -10.95 31.32
CA GLY A 64 -3.15 -12.37 30.96
C GLY A 64 -1.79 -12.97 30.56
N VAL A 65 -1.34 -13.90 31.39
CA VAL A 65 0.00 -14.52 31.44
C VAL A 65 0.12 -15.71 30.47
N GLY A 66 1.28 -15.82 29.81
CA GLY A 66 1.99 -17.09 29.58
C GLY A 66 1.60 -17.95 28.38
N ALA A 67 2.59 -18.26 27.52
CA ALA A 67 3.08 -19.63 27.33
C ALA A 67 4.16 -19.68 26.24
N THR A 68 5.32 -20.19 26.64
CA THR A 68 6.48 -20.53 25.81
C THR A 68 6.20 -21.83 25.05
N LEU A 69 6.42 -21.89 23.72
CA LEU A 69 6.64 -23.17 23.04
C LEU A 69 7.65 -23.05 21.90
N ARG A 70 8.77 -23.75 22.08
CA ARG A 70 9.83 -24.03 21.09
C ARG A 70 9.34 -25.08 20.10
N GLN A 71 9.53 -24.88 18.81
CA GLN A 71 9.71 -25.98 17.84
C GLN A 71 10.33 -25.41 16.56
N ARG A 72 11.64 -25.57 16.36
CA ARG A 72 12.35 -26.69 15.71
C ARG A 72 12.69 -26.31 14.26
N LYS A 73 13.99 -26.42 14.04
CA LYS A 73 14.84 -26.11 12.90
C LYS A 73 14.69 -27.18 11.79
N GLU A 74 15.07 -26.77 10.58
CA GLU A 74 15.69 -27.54 9.47
C GLU A 74 14.87 -27.74 8.18
N GLY A 75 15.51 -27.40 7.05
CA GLY A 75 15.06 -27.63 5.67
C GLY A 75 15.44 -26.48 4.73
N SER A 76 16.74 -26.21 4.53
CA SER A 76 17.45 -26.46 3.24
C SER A 76 16.69 -25.96 1.99
N SER A 77 17.06 -24.79 1.46
CA SER A 77 18.02 -24.64 0.34
C SER A 77 17.33 -24.41 -0.99
N SER A 78 17.16 -23.13 -1.34
CA SER A 78 17.36 -22.68 -2.71
C SER A 78 17.83 -21.23 -2.64
N SER A 79 19.12 -21.07 -2.38
CA SER A 79 19.84 -19.84 -2.65
C SER A 79 19.86 -19.64 -4.17
N GLN A 80 18.77 -19.08 -4.69
CA GLN A 80 18.73 -18.48 -6.01
C GLN A 80 19.73 -17.32 -5.95
N GLN A 81 20.93 -17.59 -6.45
CA GLN A 81 22.00 -16.62 -6.59
C GLN A 81 21.44 -15.41 -7.36
N GLN A 82 21.11 -14.34 -6.64
CA GLN A 82 21.03 -13.03 -7.25
C GLN A 82 22.43 -12.74 -7.83
N PRO A 83 22.54 -12.38 -9.12
CA PRO A 83 23.83 -12.05 -9.70
C PRO A 83 24.42 -10.86 -8.94
N ALA A 84 25.52 -11.13 -8.23
CA ALA A 84 26.38 -10.15 -7.59
C ALA A 84 27.14 -9.37 -8.67
N ASN A 85 26.41 -8.58 -9.46
CA ASN A 85 26.99 -7.64 -10.42
C ASN A 85 26.11 -6.39 -10.56
N ARG A 86 25.39 -6.01 -9.49
CA ARG A 86 24.88 -4.65 -9.37
C ARG A 86 26.07 -3.77 -8.98
N SER A 87 26.75 -3.26 -10.01
CA SER A 87 27.63 -2.10 -9.90
C SER A 87 27.04 -1.12 -8.90
N SER A 88 27.80 -0.74 -7.90
CA SER A 88 27.42 0.16 -6.81
C SER A 88 27.26 1.60 -7.29
N VAL A 89 26.51 1.79 -8.38
CA VAL A 89 25.97 3.08 -8.79
C VAL A 89 25.18 3.57 -7.57
N GLY A 90 25.68 4.64 -6.95
CA GLY A 90 25.19 5.14 -5.68
C GLY A 90 23.66 5.24 -5.69
N ARG A 91 23.03 4.72 -4.63
CA ARG A 91 21.57 4.79 -4.45
C ARG A 91 21.15 6.25 -4.55
N ARG A 92 20.41 6.60 -5.61
CA ARG A 92 19.90 7.97 -5.79
C ARG A 92 18.67 8.14 -4.92
N THR A 93 18.75 9.02 -3.92
CA THR A 93 17.62 9.41 -3.09
C THR A 93 17.08 10.77 -3.52
N GLY A 94 15.84 11.06 -3.17
CA GLY A 94 15.24 12.37 -3.40
C GLY A 94 13.86 12.50 -2.78
N THR A 95 13.21 13.63 -3.04
CA THR A 95 11.85 13.92 -2.58
C THR A 95 11.01 14.32 -3.78
N SER A 96 9.81 13.74 -3.91
CA SER A 96 8.83 14.15 -4.92
C SER A 96 8.28 15.55 -4.64
N ARG A 97 7.63 16.19 -5.61
CA ARG A 97 6.96 17.48 -5.42
C ARG A 97 5.81 17.41 -4.40
N TYR A 98 5.32 16.20 -4.10
CA TYR A 98 4.33 15.95 -3.04
C TYR A 98 4.96 15.69 -1.67
N GLY A 99 6.29 15.85 -1.52
CA GLY A 99 6.97 15.64 -0.24
C GLY A 99 7.29 14.18 0.09
N TYR A 100 6.87 13.23 -0.74
CA TYR A 100 7.17 11.81 -0.52
C TYR A 100 8.63 11.49 -0.84
N PRO A 101 9.40 10.93 0.12
CA PRO A 101 10.77 10.52 -0.12
C PRO A 101 10.81 9.27 -1.00
N TYR A 102 11.83 9.18 -1.84
CA TYR A 102 12.06 8.04 -2.70
C TYR A 102 13.53 7.66 -2.80
N GLN A 103 13.78 6.43 -3.24
CA GLN A 103 15.08 5.86 -3.50
C GLN A 103 15.05 5.05 -4.80
N VAL A 104 15.94 5.35 -5.73
CA VAL A 104 16.18 4.52 -6.92
C VAL A 104 17.02 3.32 -6.51
N VAL A 105 16.45 2.13 -6.65
CA VAL A 105 17.08 0.85 -6.29
C VAL A 105 17.86 0.29 -7.49
N GLU A 106 17.32 0.45 -8.69
CA GLU A 106 17.94 0.07 -9.96
C GLU A 106 17.70 1.19 -10.97
N GLU A 107 18.77 1.77 -11.51
CA GLU A 107 18.66 2.81 -12.54
C GLU A 107 18.23 2.18 -13.87
N GLY A 108 17.18 2.71 -14.46
CA GLY A 108 16.75 2.31 -15.80
C GLY A 108 17.71 2.81 -16.87
N THR A 109 17.89 2.04 -17.94
CA THR A 109 18.73 2.42 -19.09
C THR A 109 17.90 2.89 -20.28
N GLY A 110 16.59 2.67 -20.26
CA GLY A 110 15.73 3.00 -21.38
C GLY A 110 15.26 4.45 -21.40
N ARG A 111 14.19 4.70 -22.16
CA ARG A 111 13.64 6.04 -22.37
C ARG A 111 12.97 6.54 -21.09
N ARG A 112 12.87 7.86 -20.95
CA ARG A 112 12.03 8.50 -19.93
C ARG A 112 10.69 8.88 -20.57
N PRO A 113 9.54 8.68 -19.88
CA PRO A 113 8.26 9.16 -20.40
C PRO A 113 8.29 10.67 -20.63
N LYS A 114 7.68 11.13 -21.73
CA LYS A 114 7.56 12.57 -22.00
C LYS A 114 6.32 13.10 -21.29
N ALA A 115 6.48 14.18 -20.52
CA ALA A 115 5.34 14.87 -19.95
C ALA A 115 4.45 15.45 -21.06
N GLY A 116 3.13 15.41 -20.87
CA GLY A 116 2.16 15.96 -21.83
C GLY A 116 1.86 15.07 -23.04
N THR A 117 2.63 14.01 -23.29
CA THR A 117 2.28 13.00 -24.31
C THR A 117 1.40 11.91 -23.73
N LEU A 118 0.56 11.33 -24.58
CA LEU A 118 -0.44 10.31 -24.22
C LEU A 118 0.16 8.89 -24.16
N ASN A 119 1.38 8.76 -23.66
CA ASN A 119 2.09 7.49 -23.66
C ASN A 119 1.39 6.49 -22.75
N LEU A 120 1.38 5.22 -23.17
CA LEU A 120 0.96 4.11 -22.35
C LEU A 120 2.18 3.60 -21.60
N LEU A 121 2.09 3.58 -20.27
CA LEU A 121 3.14 3.06 -19.42
C LEU A 121 2.73 1.68 -18.92
N LYS A 122 3.61 0.71 -19.08
CA LYS A 122 3.50 -0.58 -18.42
C LYS A 122 4.43 -0.60 -17.21
N PHE A 123 3.90 -0.89 -16.03
CA PHE A 123 4.69 -0.89 -14.80
C PHE A 123 4.17 -1.90 -13.79
N ASP A 124 5.05 -2.32 -12.87
CA ASP A 124 4.67 -3.05 -11.66
C ASP A 124 4.54 -2.07 -10.49
N ARG A 125 3.59 -2.33 -9.60
CA ARG A 125 3.38 -1.59 -8.35
C ARG A 125 3.12 -2.57 -7.22
N ILE A 126 4.06 -2.65 -6.28
CA ILE A 126 3.97 -3.51 -5.10
C ILE A 126 3.90 -2.62 -3.87
N GLY A 127 2.94 -2.88 -2.99
CA GLY A 127 2.75 -2.12 -1.75
C GLY A 127 2.91 -3.01 -0.52
N TRP A 128 3.63 -2.52 0.49
CA TRP A 128 3.80 -3.16 1.78
C TRP A 128 3.29 -2.28 2.92
N SER A 129 2.82 -2.93 3.99
CA SER A 129 2.32 -2.26 5.20
C SER A 129 3.41 -2.00 6.24
N ASP A 130 4.47 -2.81 6.24
CA ASP A 130 5.50 -2.88 7.28
C ASP A 130 6.85 -2.30 6.84
N ALA A 131 7.41 -2.75 5.71
CA ALA A 131 8.65 -2.25 5.10
C ALA A 131 8.83 -2.80 3.66
N PHE A 132 9.78 -2.26 2.89
CA PHE A 132 10.08 -2.74 1.52
C PHE A 132 10.56 -4.20 1.47
N ASP A 133 11.20 -4.68 2.54
CA ASP A 133 11.66 -6.05 2.75
C ASP A 133 10.76 -6.82 3.74
N GLY A 134 9.60 -6.24 4.06
CA GLY A 134 8.63 -6.80 4.98
C GLY A 134 7.87 -8.00 4.42
N GLN A 135 7.19 -8.71 5.31
CA GLN A 135 6.36 -9.87 4.94
C GLN A 135 4.91 -9.48 4.69
N SER A 136 4.48 -8.29 5.14
CA SER A 136 3.10 -7.84 5.02
C SER A 136 2.86 -7.08 3.71
N LYS A 137 2.73 -7.84 2.60
CA LYS A 137 2.35 -7.27 1.30
C LYS A 137 0.87 -6.92 1.28
N ALA A 138 0.56 -5.65 1.05
CA ALA A 138 -0.81 -5.12 0.96
C ALA A 138 -1.42 -5.36 -0.44
N TYR A 139 -0.63 -5.20 -1.50
CA TYR A 139 -1.03 -5.50 -2.87
C TYR A 139 0.17 -5.77 -3.77
N ASP A 140 -0.09 -6.49 -4.87
CA ASP A 140 0.88 -6.82 -5.90
C ASP A 140 0.22 -6.63 -7.28
N LEU A 141 0.50 -5.50 -7.94
CA LEU A 141 -0.10 -5.16 -9.22
C LEU A 141 0.99 -5.24 -10.30
N LEU A 142 1.04 -6.35 -11.02
CA LEU A 142 2.04 -6.61 -12.06
C LEU A 142 1.53 -6.24 -13.45
N GLY A 143 2.39 -5.63 -14.26
CA GLY A 143 2.14 -5.33 -15.67
C GLY A 143 0.97 -4.37 -15.91
N VAL A 144 0.69 -3.47 -14.97
CA VAL A 144 -0.38 -2.47 -15.09
C VAL A 144 -0.07 -1.57 -16.27
N VAL A 145 -1.00 -1.54 -17.24
CA VAL A 145 -0.93 -0.62 -18.37
C VAL A 145 -1.83 0.57 -18.06
N ARG A 146 -1.23 1.77 -17.99
CA ARG A 146 -1.96 3.00 -17.71
C ARG A 146 -1.43 4.15 -18.55
N ARG A 147 -2.36 4.96 -19.06
CA ARG A 147 -2.04 6.25 -19.66
C ARG A 147 -1.79 7.28 -18.57
N VAL A 148 -0.64 7.95 -18.63
CA VAL A 148 -0.37 9.08 -17.73
C VAL A 148 -1.23 10.25 -18.18
N SER A 149 -2.21 10.63 -17.36
CA SER A 149 -3.19 11.66 -17.72
C SER A 149 -2.71 13.08 -17.41
N GLY A 150 -1.45 13.24 -16.99
CA GLY A 150 -0.91 14.51 -16.51
C GLY A 150 -1.60 15.02 -15.23
N ARG A 151 -2.49 14.21 -14.63
CA ARG A 151 -3.20 14.56 -13.41
C ARG A 151 -2.24 14.67 -12.23
N ALA A 152 -2.65 15.47 -11.26
CA ALA A 152 -1.91 15.66 -10.02
C ALA A 152 -1.98 14.38 -9.16
N GLY A 153 -0.90 13.62 -9.16
CA GLY A 153 -0.65 12.55 -8.20
C GLY A 153 0.83 12.22 -8.14
N TRP A 154 1.26 11.67 -7.00
CA TRP A 154 2.65 11.27 -6.80
C TRP A 154 3.05 10.11 -7.72
N LEU A 155 2.12 9.19 -8.02
CA LEU A 155 2.37 8.05 -8.88
C LEU A 155 2.69 8.49 -10.31
N ASP A 156 1.89 9.41 -10.86
CA ASP A 156 2.11 9.93 -12.22
C ASP A 156 3.45 10.68 -12.31
N GLU A 157 3.80 11.46 -11.30
CA GLU A 157 5.10 12.12 -11.22
C GLU A 157 6.27 11.15 -11.10
N ALA A 158 6.14 10.13 -10.24
CA ALA A 158 7.16 9.11 -10.08
C ALA A 158 7.41 8.42 -11.42
N LEU A 159 6.36 7.93 -12.09
CA LEU A 159 6.48 7.27 -13.39
C LEU A 159 7.07 8.18 -14.48
N LEU A 160 6.68 9.46 -14.54
CA LEU A 160 7.23 10.42 -15.51
C LEU A 160 8.72 10.73 -15.30
N SER A 161 9.22 10.58 -14.07
CA SER A 161 10.63 10.82 -13.74
C SER A 161 11.50 9.55 -13.81
N MET A 162 10.89 8.37 -13.93
CA MET A 162 11.58 7.09 -14.08
C MET A 162 12.08 6.88 -15.51
N LYS A 163 13.13 6.06 -15.67
CA LYS A 163 13.53 5.49 -16.96
C LYS A 163 12.96 4.08 -17.10
N GLU A 164 12.73 3.65 -18.33
CA GLU A 164 12.39 2.26 -18.62
C GLU A 164 13.48 1.32 -18.06
N GLY A 165 13.04 0.29 -17.34
CA GLY A 165 13.88 -0.60 -16.53
C GLY A 165 14.16 -0.13 -15.10
N GLU A 166 13.80 1.11 -14.72
CA GLU A 166 14.08 1.64 -13.38
C GLU A 166 13.20 0.96 -12.32
N VAL A 167 13.80 0.65 -11.17
CA VAL A 167 13.12 0.21 -9.94
C VAL A 167 13.29 1.29 -8.88
N ARG A 168 12.17 1.73 -8.29
CA ARG A 168 12.13 2.83 -7.33
C ARG A 168 11.25 2.51 -6.14
N ASN A 169 11.79 2.75 -4.96
CA ASN A 169 11.08 2.68 -3.69
C ASN A 169 10.58 4.07 -3.31
N VAL A 170 9.32 4.19 -2.92
CA VAL A 170 8.67 5.44 -2.53
C VAL A 170 7.96 5.21 -1.19
N THR A 171 8.15 6.12 -0.24
CA THR A 171 7.41 6.08 1.03
C THR A 171 6.25 7.06 0.98
N VAL A 172 5.02 6.58 1.12
CA VAL A 172 3.79 7.36 0.95
C VAL A 172 2.91 7.21 2.20
N PRO A 173 3.14 8.01 3.26
CA PRO A 173 2.53 7.79 4.58
C PRO A 173 1.00 7.75 4.59
N ASP A 174 0.36 8.50 3.69
CA ASP A 174 -1.10 8.67 3.65
C ASP A 174 -1.82 7.63 2.78
N GLU A 175 -1.10 6.62 2.28
CA GLU A 175 -1.66 5.53 1.48
C GLU A 175 -1.92 4.28 2.33
N TYR A 176 -2.78 3.40 1.81
CA TYR A 176 -3.05 2.09 2.42
C TYR A 176 -1.79 1.22 2.58
N ALA A 177 -0.78 1.43 1.72
CA ALA A 177 0.52 0.78 1.79
C ALA A 177 1.62 1.85 1.79
N PRO A 178 2.21 2.19 2.94
CA PRO A 178 3.16 3.29 3.06
C PRO A 178 4.48 3.04 2.35
N TYR A 179 4.81 1.79 2.00
CA TYR A 179 6.03 1.46 1.26
C TYR A 179 5.62 0.94 -0.11
N VAL A 180 6.01 1.63 -1.19
CA VAL A 180 5.65 1.26 -2.56
C VAL A 180 6.88 1.11 -3.44
N GLU A 181 7.02 -0.05 -4.07
CA GLU A 181 8.01 -0.30 -5.11
C GLU A 181 7.34 -0.16 -6.46
N LEU A 182 7.98 0.62 -7.32
CA LEU A 182 7.58 0.83 -8.70
C LEU A 182 8.67 0.27 -9.61
N ARG A 183 8.25 -0.45 -10.64
CA ARG A 183 9.13 -0.87 -11.73
C ARG A 183 8.54 -0.43 -13.06
N LEU A 184 9.23 0.46 -13.77
CA LEU A 184 8.79 0.89 -15.09
C LEU A 184 9.26 -0.15 -16.13
N ILE A 185 8.33 -0.93 -16.69
CA ILE A 185 8.65 -2.02 -17.60
C ILE A 185 8.87 -1.49 -19.03
N SER A 186 7.92 -0.73 -19.55
CA SER A 186 7.99 -0.21 -20.92
C SER A 186 7.17 1.07 -21.10
N ILE A 187 7.50 1.79 -22.18
CA ILE A 187 6.83 3.01 -22.62
C ILE A 187 6.40 2.80 -24.07
N GLU A 188 5.09 2.86 -24.31
CA GLU A 188 4.45 2.69 -25.61
C GLU A 188 3.91 4.02 -26.14
#